data_AF-A0A4E0QBR6-F1
#
_entry.id   AF-A0A4E0QBR6-F1
#
_cell.length_a   1.000
_cell.length_b   1.000
_cell.length_c   1.000
_cell.angle_alpha   90.00
_cell.angle_beta   90.00
_cell.angle_gamma   90.00
#
_symmetry.space_group_name_H-M   'P 1'
#
loop_
_entity.id
_entity.type
_entity.pdbx_description
1 polymer ?
#
loop_
_entity_poly.entity_id
_entity_poly.type
_entity_poly.pdbx_seq_one_letter_code
_entity_poly.pdbx_strand_id
1 'polypeptide(L)'
;MWAANWWEMMVSAGMTPDPDNIKLSKFVFDHVGYKNVVRLDTGLYYEKEFDSMVEEFAKLFDFRIVDMEASPELIDRCYRNLCEDVSG
;
A
#
# COMPACT_ATOMS: atom_id res chain seq x y z
N MET A 1 -0.77 4.11 -7.64
CA MET A 1 -0.17 3.30 -6.54
C MET A 1 -0.68 3.83 -5.21
N TRP A 2 -0.99 2.98 -4.23
CA TRP A 2 -1.74 3.41 -3.03
C TRP A 2 -1.02 4.49 -2.19
N ALA A 3 0.29 4.37 -2.01
CA ALA A 3 1.08 5.37 -1.27
C ALA A 3 1.20 6.70 -2.02
N ALA A 4 1.24 6.69 -3.36
CA ALA A 4 1.31 7.92 -4.17
C ALA A 4 -0.05 8.64 -4.29
N ASN A 5 -1.15 7.89 -4.19
CA ASN A 5 -2.52 8.40 -4.40
C ASN A 5 -3.38 8.29 -3.13
N TRP A 6 -2.75 8.34 -1.95
CA TRP A 6 -3.45 8.12 -0.68
C TRP A 6 -4.56 9.16 -0.43
N TRP A 7 -4.40 10.39 -0.93
CA TRP A 7 -5.38 11.47 -0.80
C TRP A 7 -6.66 11.17 -1.59
N GLU A 8 -6.54 10.64 -2.83
CA GLU A 8 -7.68 10.23 -3.64
C GLU A 8 -8.48 9.12 -2.95
N MET A 9 -7.78 8.19 -2.30
CA MET A 9 -8.40 7.12 -1.51
C MET A 9 -9.21 7.68 -0.34
N MET A 10 -8.65 8.64 0.40
CA MET A 10 -9.33 9.22 1.57
C MET A 10 -10.58 10.01 1.18
N VAL A 11 -10.54 10.72 0.05
CA VAL A 11 -11.72 11.41 -0.51
C VAL A 11 -12.75 10.39 -1.00
N SER A 12 -12.33 9.38 -1.75
CA SER A 12 -13.23 8.34 -2.31
C SER A 12 -13.89 7.49 -1.23
N ALA A 13 -13.20 7.26 -0.11
CA ALA A 13 -13.74 6.56 1.06
C ALA A 13 -14.68 7.45 1.90
N GLY A 14 -14.86 8.73 1.55
CA GLY A 14 -15.70 9.68 2.29
C GLY A 14 -15.11 10.10 3.64
N MET A 15 -13.82 9.88 3.87
CA MET A 15 -13.16 10.14 5.16
C MET A 15 -12.78 11.61 5.33
N THR A 16 -12.50 12.33 4.23
CA THR A 16 -12.27 13.77 4.22
C THR A 16 -12.77 14.37 2.91
N PRO A 17 -13.48 15.52 2.92
CA PRO A 17 -13.82 16.26 1.71
C PRO A 17 -12.63 17.07 1.17
N ASP A 18 -11.59 17.26 1.99
CA ASP A 18 -10.38 18.00 1.66
C ASP A 18 -9.18 17.03 1.59
N PRO A 19 -8.59 16.82 0.40
CA PRO A 19 -7.46 15.91 0.22
C PRO A 19 -6.18 16.38 0.95
N ASP A 20 -6.06 17.68 1.22
CA ASP A 20 -4.88 18.25 1.87
C ASP A 20 -5.01 18.29 3.40
N ASN A 21 -6.13 17.81 3.95
CA ASN A 21 -6.35 17.74 5.40
C ASN A 21 -5.63 16.53 6.02
N ILE A 22 -4.30 16.63 6.07
CA ILE A 22 -3.40 15.61 6.62
C ILE A 22 -3.73 15.30 8.09
N LYS A 23 -4.19 16.29 8.87
CA LYS A 23 -4.55 16.08 10.29
C LYS A 23 -5.74 15.15 10.44
N LEU A 24 -6.79 15.38 9.66
CA LEU A 24 -7.97 14.51 9.67
C LEU A 24 -7.61 13.11 9.17
N SER A 25 -6.83 13.03 8.10
CA SER A 25 -6.37 11.74 7.55
C SER A 25 -5.53 10.95 8.55
N LYS A 26 -4.61 11.60 9.25
CA LYS A 26 -3.80 10.98 10.31
C LYS A 26 -4.68 10.49 11.46
N PHE A 27 -5.63 11.30 11.91
CA PHE A 27 -6.58 10.89 12.95
C PHE A 27 -7.38 9.64 12.54
N VAL A 28 -7.86 9.58 11.30
CA VAL A 28 -8.58 8.41 10.79
C VAL A 28 -7.68 7.18 10.78
N PHE A 29 -6.46 7.29 10.27
CA PHE A 29 -5.51 6.18 10.22
C PHE A 29 -5.13 5.66 11.63
N ASP A 30 -4.88 6.57 12.56
CA ASP A 30 -4.62 6.23 13.97
C ASP A 30 -5.82 5.52 14.60
N HIS A 31 -7.04 6.00 14.31
CA HIS A 31 -8.28 5.43 14.85
C HIS A 31 -8.55 4.00 14.34
N VAL A 32 -8.31 3.74 13.05
CA VAL A 32 -8.45 2.39 12.47
C VAL A 32 -7.26 1.47 12.82
N GLY A 33 -6.24 2.00 13.49
CA GLY A 33 -5.09 1.24 13.96
C GLY A 33 -4.09 0.89 12.86
N TYR A 34 -4.07 1.64 11.75
CA TYR A 34 -3.04 1.48 10.74
C TYR A 34 -1.70 1.95 11.29
N LYS A 35 -0.69 1.07 11.19
CA LYS A 35 0.67 1.31 11.72
C LYS A 35 1.76 0.94 10.74
N ASN A 36 1.42 0.23 9.67
CA ASN A 36 2.40 -0.34 8.75
C ASN A 36 2.03 -0.02 7.31
N VAL A 37 3.06 0.21 6.50
CA VAL A 37 2.96 0.25 5.05
C VAL A 37 3.77 -0.91 4.51
N VAL A 38 3.15 -1.74 3.68
CA VAL A 38 3.87 -2.83 3.02
C VAL A 38 4.46 -2.30 1.72
N ARG A 39 5.77 -2.43 1.56
CA ARG A 39 6.47 -2.18 0.29
C ARG A 39 6.75 -3.53 -0.35
N LEU A 40 6.19 -3.73 -1.53
CA LEU A 40 6.32 -4.97 -2.30
C LEU A 40 7.44 -4.81 -3.33
N ASP A 41 8.51 -5.58 -3.19
CA ASP A 41 9.54 -5.70 -4.23
C ASP A 41 9.09 -6.73 -5.27
N THR A 42 8.72 -6.24 -6.45
CA THR A 42 8.26 -7.08 -7.55
C THR A 42 9.36 -7.49 -8.52
N GLY A 43 10.60 -7.01 -8.31
CA GLY A 43 11.67 -7.09 -9.31
C GLY A 43 11.46 -6.20 -10.53
N LEU A 44 10.38 -5.39 -10.55
CA LEU A 44 10.05 -4.45 -11.61
C LEU A 44 10.31 -3.01 -11.15
N TYR A 45 11.40 -2.41 -11.63
CA TYR A 45 11.87 -1.07 -11.20
C TYR A 45 11.55 0.02 -12.24
N TYR A 46 10.31 0.09 -12.71
CA TYR A 46 9.91 1.05 -13.76
C TYR A 46 9.68 2.47 -13.25
N GLU A 47 9.29 2.64 -11.98
CA GLU A 47 9.12 3.94 -11.33
C GLU A 47 10.35 4.28 -10.48
N LYS A 48 11.09 5.32 -10.90
CA LYS A 48 12.35 5.72 -10.26
C LYS A 48 12.17 6.36 -8.87
N GLU A 49 11.01 6.92 -8.60
CA GLU A 49 10.73 7.67 -7.36
C GLU A 49 9.85 6.90 -6.38
N PHE A 50 9.56 5.64 -6.68
CA PHE A 50 8.66 4.81 -5.87
C PHE A 50 9.06 4.76 -4.40
N ASP A 51 10.32 4.42 -4.12
CA ASP A 51 10.83 4.28 -2.76
C ASP A 51 10.69 5.58 -1.97
N SER A 52 11.08 6.71 -2.58
CA SER A 52 10.97 8.02 -1.97
C SER A 52 9.51 8.38 -1.63
N MET A 53 8.56 8.06 -2.51
CA MET A 53 7.13 8.29 -2.24
C MET A 53 6.61 7.44 -1.08
N VAL A 54 7.03 6.18 -0.99
CA VAL A 54 6.65 5.28 0.13
C VAL A 54 7.24 5.80 1.44
N GLU A 55 8.49 6.24 1.44
CA GLU A 55 9.16 6.81 2.61
C GLU A 55 8.50 8.11 3.08
N GLU A 56 8.15 9.00 2.16
CA GLU A 56 7.44 10.24 2.48
C GLU A 56 6.06 9.95 3.08
N PHE A 57 5.29 9.06 2.47
CA PHE A 57 3.98 8.65 2.98
C PHE A 57 4.08 8.02 4.38
N ALA A 58 5.02 7.10 4.58
CA ALA A 58 5.24 6.47 5.87
C ALA A 58 5.63 7.50 6.94
N LYS A 59 6.50 8.45 6.61
CA LYS A 59 6.90 9.54 7.51
C LYS A 59 5.73 10.48 7.85
N LEU A 60 4.87 10.78 6.87
CA LEU A 60 3.73 11.68 7.06
C LEU A 60 2.75 11.15 8.11
N PHE A 61 2.52 9.83 8.10
CA PHE A 61 1.56 9.17 8.98
C PHE A 61 2.20 8.36 10.13
N ASP A 62 3.52 8.40 10.26
CA ASP A 62 4.28 7.67 11.29
C ASP A 62 4.08 6.15 11.20
N PHE A 63 4.04 5.64 9.97
CA PHE A 63 3.94 4.21 9.70
C PHE A 63 5.31 3.54 9.64
N ARG A 64 5.35 2.29 10.07
CA ARG A 64 6.50 1.40 9.86
C ARG A 64 6.44 0.79 8.46
N ILE A 65 7.52 0.92 7.71
CA ILE A 65 7.65 0.22 6.43
C ILE A 65 7.98 -1.25 6.71
N VAL A 66 7.27 -2.15 6.03
CA VAL A 66 7.52 -3.59 6.03
C VAL A 66 7.81 -4.00 4.59
N ASP A 67 9.04 -4.42 4.33
CA ASP A 67 9.46 -4.91 3.03
C ASP A 67 9.06 -6.37 2.84
N MET A 68 8.53 -6.68 1.67
CA MET A 68 8.17 -8.05 1.26
C MET A 68 8.55 -8.28 -0.20
N GLU A 69 9.15 -9.43 -0.47
CA GLU A 69 9.38 -9.89 -1.84
C GLU A 69 8.08 -10.43 -2.45
N ALA A 70 7.76 -9.98 -3.66
CA ALA A 70 6.55 -10.33 -4.38
C ALA A 70 6.84 -10.48 -5.87
N SER A 71 7.54 -11.54 -6.24
CA SER A 71 7.90 -11.76 -7.64
C SER A 71 6.72 -12.28 -8.48
N PRO A 72 6.73 -12.10 -9.82
CA PRO A 72 5.73 -12.70 -10.71
C PRO A 72 5.62 -14.22 -10.56
N GLU A 73 6.73 -14.91 -10.26
CA GLU A 73 6.76 -16.36 -10.02
C GLU A 73 5.98 -16.74 -8.77
N LEU A 74 5.97 -15.90 -7.73
CA LEU A 74 5.14 -16.11 -6.55
C LEU A 74 3.65 -16.11 -6.93
N ILE A 75 3.23 -15.16 -7.77
CA ILE A 75 1.83 -15.06 -8.24
C ILE A 75 1.46 -16.28 -9.08
N ASP A 76 2.30 -16.66 -10.03
CA ASP A 76 2.08 -17.84 -10.89
C ASP A 76 1.97 -19.13 -10.06
N ARG A 77 2.86 -19.31 -9.08
CA ARG A 77 2.80 -20.45 -8.16
C ARG A 77 1.50 -20.48 -7.35
N CYS A 78 1.10 -19.35 -6.77
CA CYS A 78 -0.15 -19.26 -6.01
C CYS A 78 -1.37 -19.57 -6.88
N TYR A 79 -1.38 -19.08 -8.13
CA TYR A 79 -2.46 -19.34 -9.08
C TYR A 79 -2.55 -20.82 -9.44
N ARG A 80 -1.42 -21.47 -9.76
CA ARG A 80 -1.38 -22.90 -10.08
C ARG A 80 -1.88 -23.77 -8.92
N ASN A 81 -1.41 -23.49 -7.71
CA ASN A 81 -1.87 -24.21 -6.51
C ASN A 81 -3.38 -24.09 -6.33
N LEU A 82 -3.94 -22.90 -6.53
CA LEU A 82 -5.40 -22.70 -6.45
C LEU A 82 -6.15 -23.52 -7.51
N CYS A 83 -5.64 -23.59 -8.74
CA CYS A 83 -6.24 -24.42 -9.79
C CYS A 83 -6.20 -25.91 -9.44
N GLU A 84 -5.12 -26.38 -8.83
CA GLU A 84 -5.00 -27.76 -8.34
C GLU A 84 -6.02 -28.04 -7.23
N ASP A 85 -6.14 -27.15 -6.24
CA ASP A 85 -7.08 -27.28 -5.12
C ASP A 85 -8.56 -27.28 -5.55
N VAL A 86 -8.91 -26.51 -6.59
CA VAL A 86 -10.28 -26.44 -7.14
C VAL A 86 -10.60 -27.64 -8.04
N SER A 87 -9.58 -28.31 -8.58
CA SER A 87 -9.74 -29.46 -9.47
C SER A 87 -9.70 -30.81 -8.75
N GLY A 88 -9.44 -30.81 -7.42
CA GLY A 88 -9.32 -31.99 -6.56
C GLY A 88 -10.61 -32.39 -5.84
#